data_AF-A0A358B316-F1
#
_entry.id   AF-A0A358B316-F1
#
_cell.length_a   1.000
_cell.length_b   1.000
_cell.length_c   1.000
_cell.angle_alpha   90.00
_cell.angle_beta   90.00
_cell.angle_gamma   90.00
#
_symmetry.space_group_name_H-M   'P 1'
#
loop_
_entity.id
_entity.type
_entity.pdbx_description
1 polymer ?
#
loop_
_entity_poly.entity_id
_entity_poly.type
_entity_poly.pdbx_seq_one_letter_code
_entity_poly.pdbx_strand_id
1 'polypeptide(L)'
;MEQNTPHSPGYVYVLGCAAPGGYRTYVGWTLDLDRRLSQHNAGTGAKSTRGRLWALLYAEHLPDPRAAMSREWHLKRNRTLRRQLALWAQGLPG
;
A
#
# COMPACT_ATOMS: atom_id res chain seq x y z
N MET A 1 -17.40 6.49 -29.04
CA MET A 1 -17.24 5.49 -27.95
C MET A 1 -15.74 5.36 -27.74
N GLU A 2 -15.22 6.03 -26.72
CA GLU A 2 -13.83 6.49 -26.61
C GLU A 2 -12.92 5.40 -26.01
N GLN A 3 -12.06 4.84 -26.88
CA GLN A 3 -10.69 4.40 -26.63
C GLN A 3 -10.45 3.25 -25.63
N ASN A 4 -10.36 2.03 -26.16
CA ASN A 4 -9.63 0.91 -25.55
C ASN A 4 -8.12 1.16 -25.71
N THR A 5 -7.55 1.99 -24.84
CA THR A 5 -6.09 2.02 -24.68
C THR A 5 -5.70 0.81 -23.83
N PRO A 6 -4.64 0.06 -24.15
CA PRO A 6 -4.11 -0.95 -23.24
C PRO A 6 -3.60 -0.21 -22.01
N HIS A 7 -4.48 -0.11 -21.02
CA HIS A 7 -4.17 0.46 -19.75
C HIS A 7 -3.18 -0.50 -19.10
N SER A 8 -1.93 -0.06 -18.91
CA SER A 8 -0.96 -0.88 -18.21
C SER A 8 -1.53 -1.24 -16.83
N PRO A 9 -1.55 -2.54 -16.47
CA PRO A 9 -2.09 -2.99 -15.21
C PRO A 9 -1.32 -2.33 -14.06
N GLY A 10 -2.04 -1.99 -13.00
CA GLY A 10 -1.49 -1.33 -11.82
C GLY A 10 -1.88 -2.05 -10.56
N TYR A 11 -1.05 -1.93 -9.53
CA TYR A 11 -1.28 -2.50 -8.23
C TYR A 11 -1.53 -1.40 -7.22
N VAL A 12 -2.64 -1.46 -6.49
CA VAL A 12 -2.85 -0.64 -5.31
C VAL A 12 -2.42 -1.42 -4.08
N TYR A 13 -1.81 -0.75 -3.11
CA TYR A 13 -1.29 -1.41 -1.92
C TYR A 13 -1.44 -0.58 -0.65
N VAL A 14 -1.47 -1.29 0.46
CA VAL A 14 -1.40 -0.75 1.81
C VAL A 14 -0.21 -1.37 2.51
N LEU A 15 0.79 -0.55 2.81
CA LEU A 15 1.91 -0.94 3.68
C LEU A 15 1.61 -0.54 5.12
N GLY A 16 2.10 -1.35 6.04
CA GLY A 16 2.01 -1.14 7.46
C GLY A 16 3.39 -1.20 8.10
N CYS A 17 3.60 -0.37 9.11
CA CYS A 17 4.80 -0.44 9.92
C CYS A 17 4.44 -0.10 11.36
N ALA A 18 4.93 -0.90 12.30
CA ALA A 18 4.91 -0.55 13.70
C ALA A 18 5.88 0.62 13.95
N ALA A 19 5.37 1.73 14.46
CA ALA A 19 6.17 2.91 14.80
C ALA A 19 6.01 3.24 16.29
N PRO A 20 6.97 3.96 16.90
CA PRO A 20 6.78 4.52 18.23
C PRO A 20 5.53 5.41 18.24
N GLY A 21 4.56 5.08 19.08
CA GLY A 21 3.27 5.79 19.17
C GLY A 21 2.12 5.22 18.32
N GLY A 22 2.31 4.07 17.66
CA GLY A 22 1.20 3.31 17.05
C GLY A 22 1.54 2.69 15.69
N TYR A 23 0.51 2.19 15.03
CA TYR A 23 0.65 1.55 13.73
C TYR A 23 0.46 2.55 12.59
N ARG A 24 1.47 2.69 11.72
CA ARG A 24 1.40 3.59 10.55
C ARG A 24 1.01 2.78 9.33
N THR A 25 0.03 3.27 8.59
CA THR A 25 -0.39 2.71 7.30
C THR A 25 -0.13 3.70 6.18
N TYR A 26 0.41 3.21 5.07
CA TYR A 26 0.67 3.96 3.86
C TYR A 26 -0.13 3.33 2.72
N VAL A 27 -0.91 4.15 2.01
CA VAL A 27 -1.71 3.73 0.86
C VAL A 27 -1.14 4.40 -0.37
N GLY A 28 -0.88 3.60 -1.41
CA GLY A 28 -0.48 4.11 -2.71
C GLY A 28 -0.71 3.06 -3.78
N TRP A 29 -0.37 3.41 -5.02
CA TRP A 29 -0.36 2.47 -6.13
C TRP A 29 1.01 2.46 -6.82
N THR A 30 1.31 1.37 -7.52
CA THR A 30 2.55 1.17 -8.26
C THR A 30 2.34 0.13 -9.35
N LEU A 31 3.24 0.07 -10.32
CA LEU A 31 3.29 -1.00 -11.31
C LEU A 31 4.08 -2.22 -10.77
N ASP A 32 4.99 -1.99 -9.82
CA ASP A 32 5.89 -3.01 -9.25
C ASP A 32 5.89 -2.95 -7.72
N LEU A 33 5.09 -3.82 -7.10
CA LEU A 33 4.99 -3.93 -5.65
C LEU A 33 6.29 -4.41 -5.02
N ASP A 34 6.89 -5.44 -5.59
CA ASP A 34 8.12 -6.05 -5.07
C ASP A 34 9.26 -5.04 -5.04
N ARG A 35 9.48 -4.35 -6.17
CA ARG A 35 10.50 -3.30 -6.27
C ARG A 35 10.26 -2.18 -5.26
N ARG A 36 9.01 -1.76 -5.06
CA ARG A 36 8.64 -0.71 -4.12
C ARG A 36 8.85 -1.14 -2.67
N LEU A 37 8.41 -2.34 -2.31
CA LEU A 37 8.57 -2.91 -0.97
C LEU A 37 10.05 -3.10 -0.64
N SER A 38 10.81 -3.65 -1.60
CA SER A 38 12.25 -3.82 -1.49
C SER A 38 12.95 -2.47 -1.32
N GLN A 39 12.58 -1.41 -2.05
CA GLN A 39 13.11 -0.06 -1.82
C GLN A 39 12.80 0.50 -0.41
N HIS A 40 11.59 0.25 0.11
CA HIS A 40 11.21 0.67 1.46
C HIS A 40 11.96 -0.11 2.55
N ASN A 41 12.19 -1.42 2.35
CA ASN A 41 12.87 -2.29 3.30
C ASN A 41 14.41 -2.26 3.19
N ALA A 42 14.95 -1.99 2.00
CA ALA A 42 16.38 -1.88 1.76
C ALA A 42 16.99 -0.64 2.42
N GLY A 43 16.17 0.30 2.92
CA GLY A 43 16.65 1.48 3.64
C GLY A 43 17.54 2.41 2.79
N THR A 44 17.47 2.28 1.46
CA THR A 44 18.15 3.14 0.49
C THR A 44 17.42 4.47 0.26
N GLY A 45 16.32 4.70 0.98
CA GLY A 45 15.76 6.04 1.19
C GLY A 45 16.57 6.85 2.20
N ALA A 46 16.27 8.15 2.30
CA ALA A 46 16.93 9.09 3.23
C ALA A 46 17.06 8.53 4.66
N LYS A 47 18.08 8.99 5.40
CA LYS A 47 18.51 8.59 6.77
C LYS A 47 17.41 8.20 7.78
N SER A 48 16.16 8.66 7.60
CA SER A 48 14.99 8.36 8.43
C SER A 48 14.27 7.02 8.17
N THR A 49 14.67 6.22 7.18
CA THR A 49 14.09 4.89 6.88
C THR A 49 14.90 3.72 7.44
N ARG A 50 15.98 4.01 8.18
CA ARG A 50 16.84 2.99 8.81
C ARG A 50 16.08 2.30 9.96
N GLY A 51 15.89 0.99 9.85
CA GLY A 51 15.42 0.14 10.97
C GLY A 51 13.90 -0.03 11.10
N ARG A 52 13.11 0.26 10.06
CA ARG A 52 11.67 0.00 10.06
C ARG A 52 11.30 -1.03 9.00
N LEU A 53 10.67 -2.11 9.44
CA LEU A 53 10.13 -3.14 8.56
C LEU A 53 8.75 -2.68 8.07
N TRP A 54 8.65 -2.45 6.77
CA TRP A 54 7.38 -2.24 6.10
C TRP A 54 6.83 -3.60 5.69
N ALA A 55 5.67 -3.94 6.21
CA ALA A 55 4.92 -5.13 5.84
C ALA A 55 3.84 -4.75 4.84
N LEU A 56 3.66 -5.57 3.81
CA LEU A 56 2.51 -5.48 2.92
C LEU A 56 1.27 -6.00 3.64
N LEU A 57 0.31 -5.13 3.95
CA LEU A 57 -0.95 -5.52 4.59
C LEU A 57 -2.01 -5.90 3.57
N TYR A 58 -1.99 -5.20 2.43
CA TYR A 58 -2.96 -5.35 1.38
C TYR A 58 -2.33 -5.03 0.04
N ALA A 59 -2.62 -5.82 -0.98
CA ALA A 59 -2.31 -5.54 -2.37
C ALA A 59 -3.46 -6.02 -3.25
N GLU A 60 -3.84 -5.21 -4.22
CA GLU A 60 -4.88 -5.54 -5.18
C GLU A 60 -4.37 -5.20 -6.59
N HIS A 61 -4.40 -6.20 -7.46
CA HIS A 61 -4.04 -6.06 -8.87
C HIS A 61 -5.25 -5.55 -9.65
N LEU A 62 -5.06 -4.48 -10.41
CA LEU A 62 -6.12 -3.86 -11.18
C LEU A 62 -5.74 -3.78 -12.66
N PRO A 63 -6.72 -4.00 -13.54
CA PRO A 63 -6.48 -4.08 -14.98
C PRO A 63 -6.11 -2.72 -15.59
N ASP A 64 -6.40 -1.63 -14.88
CA ASP A 64 -6.17 -0.27 -15.37
C ASP A 64 -5.78 0.71 -14.24
N PRO A 65 -4.99 1.76 -14.56
CA PRO A 65 -4.53 2.72 -13.56
C PRO A 65 -5.66 3.63 -13.07
N ARG A 66 -6.76 3.79 -13.83
CA ARG A 66 -7.93 4.57 -13.36
C ARG A 66 -8.65 3.83 -12.24
N ALA A 67 -8.81 2.51 -12.35
CA ALA A 67 -9.28 1.64 -11.29
C ALA A 67 -8.33 1.72 -10.08
N ALA A 68 -7.01 1.67 -10.29
CA ALA A 68 -6.04 1.83 -9.19
C ALA A 68 -6.17 3.17 -8.47
N MET A 69 -6.34 4.28 -9.19
CA MET A 69 -6.57 5.60 -8.60
C MET A 69 -7.89 5.67 -7.84
N SER A 70 -8.98 5.15 -8.42
CA SER A 70 -10.29 5.07 -7.75
C SER A 70 -10.23 4.24 -6.47
N ARG A 71 -9.49 3.12 -6.51
CA ARG A 71 -9.31 2.24 -5.36
C ARG A 71 -8.43 2.87 -4.28
N GLU A 72 -7.36 3.56 -4.66
CA GLU A 72 -6.54 4.32 -3.74
C GLU A 72 -7.37 5.35 -2.96
N TRP A 73 -8.24 6.07 -3.66
CA TRP A 73 -9.13 7.05 -3.03
C TRP A 73 -10.09 6.41 -2.03
N HIS A 74 -10.68 5.27 -2.38
CA HIS A 74 -11.50 4.49 -1.45
C HIS A 74 -10.71 4.04 -0.23
N LEU A 75 -9.52 3.47 -0.41
CA LEU A 75 -8.66 3.01 0.69
C LEU A 75 -8.19 4.15 1.60
N LYS A 76 -7.86 5.32 1.03
CA LYS A 76 -7.51 6.53 1.79
C LYS A 76 -8.65 6.98 2.70
N ARG A 77 -9.89 6.91 2.20
CA ARG A 77 -11.09 7.34 2.92
C ARG A 77 -11.63 6.27 3.88
N ASN A 78 -11.32 4.99 3.63
CA ASN A 78 -11.73 3.87 4.46
C ASN A 78 -10.81 3.70 5.68
N ARG A 79 -11.04 4.53 6.70
CA ARG A 79 -10.28 4.48 7.96
C ARG A 79 -10.50 3.17 8.73
N THR A 80 -11.70 2.60 8.65
CA THR A 80 -12.04 1.33 9.30
C THR A 80 -11.19 0.19 8.75
N LEU A 81 -11.15 0.04 7.43
CA LEU A 81 -10.32 -0.98 6.77
C LEU A 81 -8.84 -0.80 7.12
N ARG A 82 -8.32 0.42 7.09
CA ARG A 82 -6.91 0.68 7.46
C ARG A 82 -6.60 0.29 8.90
N ARG A 83 -7.55 0.49 9.82
CA ARG A 83 -7.41 0.06 11.22
C ARG A 83 -7.48 -1.46 11.34
N GLN A 84 -8.39 -2.12 10.64
CA GLN A 84 -8.50 -3.58 10.61
C GLN A 84 -7.24 -4.24 10.04
N LEU A 85 -6.74 -3.75 8.89
CA LEU A 85 -5.48 -4.22 8.30
C LEU A 85 -4.31 -4.09 9.28
N ALA A 86 -4.25 -2.99 10.03
CA ALA A 86 -3.26 -2.82 11.08
C ALA A 86 -3.42 -3.82 12.23
N LEU A 87 -4.65 -4.10 12.66
CA LEU A 87 -4.93 -5.09 13.72
C LEU A 87 -4.56 -6.51 13.27
N TRP A 88 -4.99 -6.92 12.08
CA TRP A 88 -4.67 -8.22 11.50
C TRP A 88 -3.16 -8.42 11.33
N ALA A 89 -2.44 -7.40 10.88
CA ALA A 89 -0.99 -7.48 10.77
C ALA A 89 -0.25 -7.54 12.11
N GLN A 90 -0.92 -7.18 13.21
CA GLN A 90 -0.43 -7.37 14.58
C GLN A 90 -0.92 -8.69 15.19
N GLY A 91 -1.71 -9.50 14.47
CA GLY A 91 -2.31 -10.73 14.98
C GLY A 91 -3.48 -10.51 15.94
N LEU A 92 -4.06 -9.31 15.95
CA LEU A 92 -5.21 -8.97 16.80
C LEU A 92 -6.54 -9.19 16.04
N PRO A 93 -7.60 -9.66 16.72
CA PRO A 93 -8.93 -9.74 16.11
C PRO A 93 -9.41 -8.33 15.73
N GLY A 94 -9.97 -8.20 14.52
CA GLY A 94 -10.37 -6.94 13.90
C GLY A 94 -11.86 -6.61 13.98
#